data_AF-A0A2W7MRE3-F1
#
_entry.id   AF-A0A2W7MRE3-F1
#
_cell.length_a   1.000
_cell.length_b   1.000
_cell.length_c   1.000
_cell.angle_alpha   90.00
_cell.angle_beta   90.00
_cell.angle_gamma   90.00
#
_symmetry.space_group_name_H-M   'P 1'
#
loop_
_entity.id
_entity.type
_entity.pdbx_description
1 polymer ?
#
loop_
_entity_poly.entity_id
_entity_poly.type
_entity_poly.pdbx_seq_one_letter_code
_entity_poly.pdbx_strand_id
1 'polypeptide(L)' 'MGKTVTISVSTKYVKETVTLQELGIDENMDDKAIKKTVEEYFRDWLWNNVSFSYIIK' A
#
# COMPACT_ATOMS: atom_id res chain seq x y z
N MET A 1 14.01 -18.17 -3.75
CA MET A 1 13.11 -17.45 -4.66
C MET A 1 12.11 -16.72 -3.80
N GLY A 2 12.22 -15.39 -3.78
CA GLY A 2 11.55 -14.55 -2.80
C GLY A 2 10.06 -14.38 -3.02
N LYS A 3 9.34 -14.02 -1.97
CA LYS A 3 7.91 -13.68 -2.07
C LYS A 3 7.80 -12.26 -2.63
N THR A 4 7.02 -12.07 -3.68
CA THR A 4 6.75 -10.75 -4.25
C THR A 4 5.28 -10.42 -4.05
N VAL A 5 4.98 -9.31 -3.38
CA VAL A 5 3.60 -8.81 -3.23
C VAL A 5 3.44 -7.58 -4.11
N THR A 6 2.50 -7.65 -5.06
CA THR A 6 2.15 -6.54 -5.94
C THR A 6 0.89 -5.88 -5.42
N ILE A 7 1.02 -4.66 -4.90
CA ILE A 7 -0.14 -3.84 -4.51
C ILE A 7 -0.61 -3.11 -5.77
N SER A 8 -1.86 -3.31 -6.19
CA SER A 8 -2.47 -2.59 -7.31
C SER A 8 -3.66 -1.79 -6.80
N VAL A 9 -3.50 -0.48 -6.84
CA VAL A 9 -4.55 0.47 -6.46
C VAL A 9 -5.16 0.98 -7.75
N SER A 10 -6.46 0.80 -7.94
CA SER A 10 -7.19 1.36 -9.08
C SER A 10 -8.09 2.48 -8.58
N THR A 11 -7.51 3.66 -8.39
CA THR A 11 -8.28 4.90 -8.50
C THR A 11 -8.22 5.32 -9.97
N LYS A 12 -9.18 6.11 -10.46
CA LYS A 12 -9.29 6.49 -11.89
C LYS A 12 -8.00 7.07 -12.52
N TYR A 13 -6.97 7.39 -11.73
CA TYR A 13 -5.80 8.17 -12.15
C TYR A 13 -4.43 7.71 -11.63
N VAL A 14 -4.33 6.70 -10.75
CA VAL A 14 -3.02 6.35 -10.14
C VAL A 14 -2.81 4.85 -10.05
N LYS A 15 -1.68 4.38 -10.58
CA LYS A 15 -1.16 3.01 -10.44
C LYS A 15 0.28 3.09 -9.94
N GLU A 16 0.52 2.56 -8.75
CA GLU A 16 1.86 2.45 -8.16
C GLU A 16 2.20 0.98 -7.94
N THR A 17 3.49 0.64 -8.01
CA THR A 17 3.99 -0.70 -7.74
C THR A 17 5.15 -0.56 -6.77
N VAL A 18 5.05 -1.24 -5.63
CA VAL A 18 6.04 -1.22 -4.55
C VAL A 18 6.43 -2.66 -4.21
N THR A 19 7.70 -2.87 -3.88
CA THR A 19 8.23 -4.20 -3.51
C THR A 19 8.23 -4.40 -1.99
N LEU A 20 8.29 -5.65 -1.52
CA LEU A 20 8.35 -5.95 -0.08
C LEU A 20 9.59 -5.32 0.60
N GLN A 21 10.72 -5.26 -0.09
CA GLN A 21 11.94 -4.63 0.43
C GLN A 21 11.76 -3.12 0.65
N GLU A 22 11.08 -2.43 -0.26
CA GLU A 22 10.78 -1.00 -0.12
C GLU A 22 9.79 -0.72 1.03
N LEU A 23 8.95 -1.70 1.35
CA LEU A 23 8.06 -1.67 2.52
C LEU A 23 8.77 -2.06 3.83
N GLY A 24 10.06 -2.40 3.77
CA GLY A 24 10.80 -2.92 4.93
C GLY A 24 10.30 -4.28 5.43
N ILE A 25 9.60 -5.02 4.57
CA ILE A 25 9.03 -6.34 4.88
C ILE A 25 10.08 -7.41 4.57
N ASP A 26 10.50 -8.13 5.60
CA ASP A 26 11.37 -9.31 5.46
C ASP A 26 10.59 -10.52 4.94
N GLU A 27 11.23 -11.35 4.14
CA GLU A 27 10.61 -12.53 3.52
C GLU A 27 10.17 -13.59 4.54
N ASN A 28 10.74 -13.53 5.75
CA ASN A 28 10.41 -14.41 6.88
C ASN A 28 9.37 -13.80 7.84
N MET A 29 8.82 -12.62 7.55
CA MET A 29 7.71 -12.08 8.33
C MET A 29 6.46 -12.96 8.21
N ASP A 30 5.75 -13.11 9.32
CA ASP A 30 4.44 -13.78 9.36
C ASP A 30 3.42 -13.03 8.49
N ASP A 31 2.50 -13.75 7.86
CA ASP A 31 1.50 -13.18 6.95
C ASP A 31 0.65 -12.08 7.62
N LYS A 32 0.41 -12.16 8.94
CA LYS A 32 -0.29 -11.12 9.69
C LYS A 32 0.54 -9.84 9.83
N ALA A 33 1.85 -9.97 10.01
CA ALA A 33 2.77 -8.84 10.05
C ALA A 33 2.88 -8.18 8.66
N ILE A 34 3.02 -9.00 7.60
CA ILE A 34 3.01 -8.52 6.21
C ILE A 34 1.73 -7.74 5.92
N LYS A 35 0.57 -8.29 6.27
CA LYS A 35 -0.72 -7.62 6.07
C LYS A 35 -0.78 -6.26 6.76
N LYS A 36 -0.35 -6.19 8.03
CA LYS A 36 -0.36 -4.94 8.80
C LYS A 36 0.52 -3.87 8.15
N THR A 37 1.75 -4.23 7.75
CA THR A 37 2.67 -3.27 7.11
C THR A 37 2.13 -2.77 5.78
N VAL A 38 1.51 -3.66 4.98
CA VAL A 38 0.86 -3.28 3.72
C VAL A 38 -0.33 -2.34 3.95
N GLU A 39 -1.16 -2.60 4.95
CA GLU A 39 -2.29 -1.73 5.32
C GLU A 39 -1.83 -0.35 5.80
N GLU A 40 -0.77 -0.28 6.61
CA GLU A 40 -0.16 0.98 7.08
C GLU A 40 0.43 1.78 5.91
N TYR A 41 1.22 1.15 5.05
CA TYR A 41 1.76 1.79 3.85
C TYR A 41 0.66 2.36 2.96
N PHE A 42 -0.36 1.55 2.67
CA PHE A 42 -1.44 1.98 1.78
C PHE A 42 -2.25 3.14 2.37
N ARG A 43 -2.45 3.16 3.69
CA ARG A 43 -3.11 4.26 4.40
C ARG A 43 -2.32 5.56 4.29
N ASP A 44 -1.01 5.54 4.53
CA ASP A 44 -0.16 6.73 4.40
C ASP A 44 -0.05 7.18 2.94
N TRP A 45 0.04 6.23 2.02
CA TRP A 45 0.03 6.53 0.58
C TRP A 45 -1.26 7.22 0.17
N LEU A 46 -2.42 6.74 0.62
CA LEU A 46 -3.72 7.35 0.34
C LEU A 46 -3.80 8.77 0.90
N TRP A 47 -3.35 9.00 2.14
CA TRP A 47 -3.36 10.34 2.74
C TRP A 47 -2.46 11.34 2.01
N ASN A 48 -1.31 10.89 1.49
CA ASN A 48 -0.39 11.77 0.76
C ASN A 48 -0.80 12.01 -0.69
N ASN A 49 -1.46 11.05 -1.34
CA ASN A 49 -1.76 11.11 -2.78
C ASN A 49 -3.22 11.41 -3.11
N VAL A 50 -4.16 11.24 -2.18
CA VAL A 50 -5.59 11.44 -2.42
C VAL A 50 -6.14 12.52 -1.50
N SER A 51 -6.46 13.68 -2.09
CA SER A 51 -7.22 14.72 -1.39
C SER A 51 -8.71 14.53 -1.64
N PHE A 52 -9.51 14.42 -0.57
CA PHE A 52 -10.97 14.40 -0.67
C PHE A 52 -11.52 15.80 -0.36
N SER A 53 -12.23 16.37 -1.33
CA SER A 53 -13.06 17.57 -1.11
C SER A 53 -14.50 17.20 -1.40
N TYR A 54 -15.41 17.48 -0.46
CA TYR A 54 -16.83 17.24 -0.60
C TYR A 54 -17.60 18.50 -0.21
N ILE A 55 -18.66 18.78 -0.94
CA ILE A 55 -19.57 19.89 -0.66
C ILE A 55 -20.91 19.25 -0.30
N ILE A 56 -21.37 19.48 0.92
CA ILE A 56 -22.73 19.14 1.33
C ILE A 56 -23.62 20.32 0.94
N LYS A 57 -24.61 20.08 0.08
CA LYS A 57 -25.67 21.02 -0.29
C LYS A 57 -26.97 20.64 0.41
#